data_AF-A0A285C0W4-F1
#
_entry.id   AF-A0A285C0W4-F1
#
_cell.length_a   1.000
_cell.length_b   1.000
_cell.length_c   1.000
_cell.angle_alpha   90.00
_cell.angle_beta   90.00
_cell.angle_gamma   90.00
#
_symmetry.space_group_name_H-M   'P 1'
#
loop_
_entity.id
_entity.type
_entity.pdbx_description
1 polymer ?
#
loop_
_entity_poly.entity_id
_entity_poly.type
_entity_poly.pdbx_seq_one_letter_code
_entity_poly.pdbx_strand_id
1 'polypeptide(L)'
;MDIVKLDHQLSVSGQISVDDISAIVAAGYKSIICNRPDYEGGENQPHSEELEAMAKALGITFIYLPVKMGAVPTERVEAFQKLMVELPKPVLAFCNSGRRAAALHEMARQSIGDKVKVQDAVIDACNWGNAFDVVVIGGGSAGIGVTASLLKRWPTLRIAIIEPSDRHYYQPAWTLVGAGAYDIAETVKPMEDVIPRNAEWIQASAVVFDPEQNKVRLNDGRVIGYRQLIVCPGIRTAWEKIEGLEETLGKNGVTSNYRYDLAPYTWELVQGLKSGKAIFTQPPMPIKCAGAPQKAMYLSCDHWLQAGCLENIEVEFDTAGAVLFGVADFVPPLMEYIRRYHAKLVFNSNLVKVNGAQKIAYFEIKDANGTVIREAKPFDLLHVTPPQMTPDFLRDSPLADASGFCKVNERTLQHTDYANIFSLGDACSSPNAKTAAAARKQIVVVAENLLAEKEDREFTAFYDGYGACPLTVENGKVVLAEFGFGGKLLPTFPLNPTVPSKLYWFFKKTAFPWIYWNGMLKGKEWLAHPRKSH
;
A
#
# COMPACT_ATOMS: atom_id res chain seq x y z
N MET A 1 13.90 -31.78 22.57
CA MET A 1 14.30 -31.28 21.25
C MET A 1 13.65 -29.91 21.03
N ASP A 2 14.44 -28.83 20.92
CA ASP A 2 13.95 -27.48 20.60
C ASP A 2 14.07 -27.22 19.11
N ILE A 3 12.93 -27.11 18.41
CA ILE A 3 12.90 -26.84 16.97
C ILE A 3 12.51 -25.38 16.76
N VAL A 4 13.35 -24.66 16.00
CA VAL A 4 13.10 -23.28 15.59
C VAL A 4 12.79 -23.26 14.09
N LYS A 5 11.63 -22.73 13.73
CA LYS A 5 11.23 -22.58 12.33
C LYS A 5 11.92 -21.36 11.72
N LEU A 6 12.69 -21.53 10.65
CA LEU A 6 13.34 -20.42 9.95
C LEU A 6 12.44 -19.87 8.84
N ASP A 7 11.76 -20.75 8.10
CA ASP A 7 10.73 -20.38 7.14
C ASP A 7 9.70 -21.50 6.94
N HIS A 8 8.87 -21.41 5.90
CA HIS A 8 7.82 -22.40 5.63
C HIS A 8 8.33 -23.78 5.18
N GLN A 9 9.60 -23.89 4.78
CA GLN A 9 10.21 -25.13 4.26
C GLN A 9 11.30 -25.70 5.17
N LEU A 10 11.98 -24.85 5.96
CA LEU A 10 13.12 -25.23 6.80
C LEU A 10 12.92 -24.90 8.28
N SER A 11 13.19 -25.89 9.13
CA SER A 11 13.40 -25.71 10.57
C SER A 11 14.81 -26.13 10.96
N VAL A 12 15.30 -25.61 12.08
CA VAL A 12 16.58 -25.99 12.67
C VAL A 12 16.45 -26.46 14.12
N SER A 13 17.36 -27.34 14.53
CA SER A 13 17.45 -27.78 15.93
C SER A 13 18.91 -27.97 16.40
N GLY A 14 19.08 -28.05 17.72
CA GLY A 14 20.31 -28.56 18.33
C GLY A 14 20.51 -30.05 18.08
N GLN A 15 21.46 -30.67 18.79
CA GLN A 15 21.76 -32.09 18.62
C GLN A 15 20.51 -32.94 18.84
N ILE A 16 20.20 -33.80 17.87
CA ILE A 16 19.14 -34.81 17.99
C ILE A 16 19.74 -36.16 18.39
N SER A 17 18.94 -36.98 19.06
CA SER A 17 19.21 -38.38 19.36
C SER A 17 18.52 -39.31 18.34
N VAL A 18 18.86 -40.61 18.38
CA VAL A 18 18.18 -41.64 17.57
C VAL A 18 16.69 -41.72 17.91
N ASP A 19 16.33 -41.56 19.18
CA ASP A 19 14.94 -41.63 19.66
C ASP A 19 14.08 -40.45 19.16
N ASP A 20 14.70 -39.29 18.91
CA ASP A 20 13.99 -38.09 18.41
C ASP A 20 13.44 -38.29 16.99
N ILE A 21 14.00 -39.21 16.19
CA ILE A 21 13.63 -39.38 14.77
C ILE A 21 12.16 -39.79 14.62
N SER A 22 11.64 -40.61 15.53
CA SER A 22 10.22 -40.99 15.54
C SER A 22 9.31 -39.77 15.74
N ALA A 23 9.69 -38.86 16.65
CA ALA A 23 8.94 -37.63 16.90
C ALA A 23 9.04 -36.65 15.73
N ILE A 24 10.20 -36.58 15.06
CA ILE A 24 10.41 -35.75 13.86
C ILE A 24 9.49 -36.20 12.71
N VAL A 25 9.37 -37.50 12.49
CA VAL A 25 8.45 -38.06 11.48
C VAL A 25 6.99 -37.78 11.85
N ALA A 26 6.61 -37.98 13.11
CA ALA A 26 5.26 -37.69 13.60
C ALA A 26 4.90 -36.20 13.48
N ALA A 27 5.87 -35.30 13.64
CA ALA A 27 5.71 -33.86 13.43
C ALA A 27 5.61 -33.45 11.94
N GLY A 28 5.72 -34.40 11.01
CA GLY A 28 5.46 -34.19 9.59
C GLY A 28 6.67 -33.81 8.75
N TYR A 29 7.89 -33.79 9.31
CA TYR A 29 9.11 -33.59 8.54
C TYR A 29 9.34 -34.73 7.55
N LYS A 30 9.82 -34.38 6.36
CA LYS A 30 10.04 -35.33 5.27
C LYS A 30 11.53 -35.55 4.97
N SER A 31 12.40 -34.66 5.44
CA SER A 31 13.84 -34.83 5.33
C SER A 31 14.60 -34.27 6.54
N ILE A 32 15.75 -34.86 6.84
CA ILE A 32 16.69 -34.45 7.88
C ILE A 32 18.05 -34.16 7.25
N ILE A 33 18.69 -33.05 7.62
CA ILE A 33 20.07 -32.73 7.25
C ILE A 33 20.94 -32.64 8.51
N CYS A 34 21.98 -33.46 8.58
CA CYS A 34 23.00 -33.36 9.63
C CYS A 34 24.15 -32.46 9.17
N ASN A 35 24.31 -31.31 9.82
CA ASN A 35 25.42 -30.37 9.57
C ASN A 35 26.56 -30.49 10.60
N ARG A 36 26.51 -31.48 11.50
CA ARG A 36 27.55 -31.74 12.48
C ARG A 36 28.46 -32.89 12.03
N PRO A 37 29.77 -32.66 11.82
CA PRO A 37 30.74 -33.74 11.71
C PRO A 37 30.62 -34.74 12.85
N ASP A 38 30.72 -36.03 12.54
CA ASP A 38 30.89 -37.07 13.55
C ASP A 38 32.14 -36.80 14.39
N TYR A 39 32.10 -37.28 15.64
CA TYR A 39 33.16 -37.11 16.65
C TYR A 39 33.41 -35.67 17.12
N GLU A 40 32.67 -34.66 16.63
CA GLU A 40 32.79 -33.26 17.09
C GLU A 40 32.39 -33.11 18.57
N GLY A 41 31.43 -33.91 19.05
CA GLY A 41 30.94 -33.93 20.44
C GLY A 41 31.61 -34.96 21.35
N GLY A 42 32.68 -35.62 20.90
CA GLY A 42 33.27 -36.76 21.60
C GLY A 42 32.42 -38.03 21.49
N GLU A 43 32.75 -39.04 22.31
CA GLU A 43 32.16 -40.40 22.26
C GLU A 43 30.64 -40.44 22.49
N ASN A 44 30.06 -39.41 23.09
CA ASN A 44 28.63 -39.33 23.41
C ASN A 44 27.79 -38.70 22.30
N GLN A 45 28.39 -38.31 21.16
CA GLN A 45 27.64 -37.82 20.01
C GLN A 45 27.01 -39.00 19.25
N PRO A 46 25.69 -39.00 19.00
CA PRO A 46 25.07 -39.95 18.07
C PRO A 46 25.71 -39.82 16.68
N HIS A 47 26.20 -40.93 16.14
CA HIS A 47 26.87 -40.93 14.84
C HIS A 47 25.86 -40.78 13.72
N SER A 48 26.26 -40.09 12.64
CA SER A 48 25.42 -39.87 11.47
C SER A 48 24.89 -41.16 10.87
N GLU A 49 25.68 -42.23 10.88
CA GLU A 49 25.29 -43.57 10.40
C GLU A 49 24.13 -44.18 11.20
N GLU A 50 24.13 -44.02 12.53
CA GLU A 50 23.06 -44.53 13.41
C GLU A 50 21.76 -43.73 13.19
N LEU A 51 21.87 -42.41 13.04
CA LEU A 51 20.75 -41.54 12.73
C LEU A 51 20.19 -41.84 11.34
N GLU A 52 21.04 -42.08 10.34
CA GLU A 52 20.64 -42.44 8.98
C GLU A 52 19.93 -43.80 8.96
N ALA A 53 20.45 -44.80 9.66
CA ALA A 53 19.83 -46.13 9.75
C ALA A 53 18.41 -46.04 10.32
N MET A 54 18.20 -45.28 11.39
CA MET A 54 16.89 -45.07 11.98
C MET A 54 15.96 -44.25 11.08
N ALA A 55 16.47 -43.17 10.46
CA ALA A 55 15.71 -42.38 9.50
C ALA A 55 15.22 -43.23 8.31
N LYS A 56 16.09 -44.10 7.79
CA LYS A 56 15.75 -45.04 6.72
C LYS A 56 14.71 -46.06 7.17
N ALA A 57 14.81 -46.60 8.39
CA ALA A 57 13.82 -47.51 8.94
C ALA A 57 12.42 -46.88 9.07
N LEU A 58 12.37 -45.56 9.30
CA LEU A 58 11.13 -44.77 9.44
C LEU A 58 10.68 -44.08 8.15
N GLY A 59 11.39 -44.29 7.03
CA GLY A 59 11.00 -43.76 5.72
C GLY A 59 11.15 -42.25 5.56
N ILE A 60 12.01 -41.59 6.35
CA ILE A 60 12.37 -40.17 6.21
C ILE A 60 13.74 -40.04 5.54
N THR A 61 13.88 -39.09 4.61
CA THR A 61 15.15 -38.88 3.91
C THR A 61 16.18 -38.29 4.87
N PHE A 62 17.36 -38.88 4.98
CA PHE A 62 18.46 -38.37 5.79
C PHE A 62 19.65 -38.01 4.91
N ILE A 63 20.24 -36.84 5.13
CA ILE A 63 21.44 -36.38 4.42
C ILE A 63 22.50 -35.94 5.40
N TYR A 64 23.68 -36.53 5.26
CA TYR A 64 24.87 -36.11 5.98
C TYR A 64 25.63 -35.04 5.17
N LEU A 65 25.58 -33.79 5.61
CA LEU A 65 26.32 -32.66 5.03
C LEU A 65 27.11 -31.93 6.12
N PRO A 66 28.19 -32.55 6.64
CA PRO A 66 28.92 -32.00 7.77
C PRO A 66 29.65 -30.71 7.40
N VAL A 67 29.58 -29.72 8.28
CA VAL A 67 30.30 -28.45 8.15
C VAL A 67 31.14 -28.24 9.41
N LYS A 68 32.45 -28.04 9.25
CA LYS A 68 33.36 -27.76 10.37
C LYS A 68 33.16 -26.32 10.88
N MET A 69 33.44 -26.08 12.15
CA MET A 69 33.45 -24.72 12.73
C MET A 69 34.55 -23.87 12.07
N GLY A 70 34.19 -22.66 11.62
CA GLY A 70 35.09 -21.76 10.89
C GLY A 70 34.46 -21.25 9.60
N ALA A 71 35.30 -20.83 8.63
CA ALA A 71 34.82 -20.42 7.30
C ALA A 71 34.14 -21.61 6.60
N VAL A 72 32.85 -21.47 6.31
CA VAL A 72 32.08 -22.48 5.59
C VAL A 72 32.54 -22.48 4.13
N PRO A 73 33.05 -23.61 3.58
CA PRO A 73 33.46 -23.66 2.19
C PRO A 73 32.27 -23.42 1.25
N THR A 74 32.48 -22.66 0.18
CA THR A 74 31.45 -22.33 -0.83
C THR A 74 30.74 -23.58 -1.39
N GLU A 75 31.48 -24.66 -1.61
CA GLU A 75 30.94 -25.95 -2.07
C GLU A 75 29.88 -26.52 -1.12
N ARG A 76 30.06 -26.33 0.20
CA ARG A 76 29.08 -26.80 1.20
C ARG A 76 27.83 -25.94 1.21
N VAL A 77 27.97 -24.64 0.94
CA VAL A 77 26.83 -23.73 0.76
C VAL A 77 26.01 -24.13 -0.46
N GLU A 78 26.68 -24.41 -1.59
CA GLU A 78 26.03 -24.88 -2.83
C GLU A 78 25.35 -26.25 -2.66
N ALA A 79 26.03 -27.19 -1.99
CA ALA A 79 25.46 -28.51 -1.69
C ALA A 79 24.21 -28.38 -0.81
N PHE A 80 24.24 -27.53 0.21
CA PHE A 80 23.06 -27.27 1.05
C PHE A 80 21.93 -26.64 0.26
N GLN A 81 22.23 -25.67 -0.62
CA GLN A 81 21.25 -25.07 -1.52
C GLN A 81 20.59 -26.11 -2.42
N LYS A 82 21.38 -26.99 -3.05
CA LYS A 82 20.87 -28.06 -3.90
C LYS A 82 19.93 -28.99 -3.13
N LEU A 83 20.31 -29.38 -1.90
CA LEU A 83 19.47 -30.21 -1.04
C LEU A 83 18.15 -29.52 -0.67
N MET A 84 18.15 -28.22 -0.41
CA MET A 84 16.89 -27.49 -0.14
C MET A 84 15.94 -27.49 -1.34
N VAL A 85 16.46 -27.60 -2.56
CA VAL A 85 15.66 -27.75 -3.78
C VAL A 85 15.17 -29.19 -3.96
N GLU A 86 16.03 -30.18 -3.79
CA GLU A 86 15.75 -31.59 -4.14
C GLU A 86 14.98 -32.35 -3.05
N LEU A 87 15.22 -32.03 -1.78
CA LEU A 87 14.67 -32.83 -0.68
C LEU A 87 13.16 -32.62 -0.49
N PRO A 88 12.42 -33.67 -0.14
CA PRO A 88 11.03 -33.56 0.32
C PRO A 88 10.90 -32.62 1.53
N LYS A 89 9.91 -31.72 1.49
CA LYS A 89 9.65 -30.70 2.53
C LYS A 89 8.50 -31.15 3.46
N PRO A 90 8.46 -30.69 4.73
CA PRO A 90 9.42 -29.78 5.37
C PRO A 90 10.72 -30.47 5.79
N VAL A 91 11.82 -29.72 5.77
CA VAL A 91 13.18 -30.17 6.10
C VAL A 91 13.55 -29.73 7.52
N LEU A 92 14.18 -30.62 8.29
CA LEU A 92 14.80 -30.30 9.58
C LEU A 92 16.33 -30.41 9.45
N ALA A 93 17.04 -29.30 9.63
CA ALA A 93 18.51 -29.30 9.66
C ALA A 93 19.03 -29.15 11.10
N PHE A 94 20.05 -29.89 11.49
CA PHE A 94 20.58 -29.81 12.85
C PHE A 94 22.11 -29.80 12.91
N CYS A 95 22.62 -29.24 14.01
CA CYS A 95 24.03 -29.39 14.38
C CYS A 95 24.13 -29.50 15.91
N ASN A 96 25.23 -29.07 16.54
CA ASN A 96 25.30 -29.03 18.01
C ASN A 96 24.23 -28.11 18.63
N SER A 97 24.03 -26.90 18.08
CA SER A 97 23.13 -25.88 18.63
C SER A 97 22.17 -25.25 17.61
N GLY A 98 22.00 -25.85 16.43
CA GLY A 98 21.22 -25.32 15.30
C GLY A 98 21.81 -24.11 14.56
N ARG A 99 22.69 -23.34 15.19
CA ARG A 99 23.29 -22.11 14.62
C ARG A 99 24.05 -22.35 13.32
N ARG A 100 24.70 -23.50 13.17
CA ARG A 100 25.44 -23.84 11.94
C ARG A 100 24.50 -24.05 10.76
N ALA A 101 23.40 -24.75 10.99
CA ALA A 101 22.36 -24.96 9.97
C ALA A 101 21.70 -23.63 9.59
N ALA A 102 21.42 -22.76 10.57
CA ALA A 102 20.90 -21.42 10.32
C ALA A 102 21.86 -20.54 9.51
N ALA A 103 23.15 -20.53 9.88
CA ALA A 103 24.18 -19.78 9.16
C ALA A 103 24.38 -20.31 7.73
N LEU A 104 24.36 -21.64 7.54
CA LEU A 104 24.47 -22.26 6.23
C LEU A 104 23.27 -21.93 5.33
N HIS A 105 22.07 -21.86 5.91
CA HIS A 105 20.86 -21.40 5.21
C HIS A 105 20.95 -19.92 4.81
N GLU A 106 21.40 -19.05 5.72
CA GLU A 106 21.57 -17.63 5.42
C GLU A 106 22.64 -17.39 4.35
N MET A 107 23.80 -18.07 4.46
CA MET A 107 24.84 -18.05 3.44
C MET A 107 24.35 -18.60 2.10
N ALA A 108 23.51 -19.63 2.09
CA ALA A 108 22.91 -20.16 0.86
C ALA A 108 21.96 -19.14 0.22
N ARG A 109 21.13 -18.43 1.02
CA ARG A 109 20.27 -17.34 0.54
C ARG A 109 21.08 -16.16 0.00
N GLN A 110 22.18 -15.80 0.66
CA GLN A 110 23.07 -14.72 0.23
C GLN A 110 23.87 -15.11 -1.01
N SER A 111 24.34 -16.36 -1.13
CA SER A 111 25.02 -16.84 -2.32
C SER A 111 24.09 -16.99 -3.53
N ILE A 112 22.78 -17.19 -3.32
CA ILE A 112 21.77 -17.02 -4.38
C ILE A 112 21.68 -15.54 -4.80
N GLY A 113 21.82 -14.60 -3.86
CA GLY A 113 21.94 -13.17 -4.15
C GLY A 113 23.19 -12.82 -4.99
N ASP A 114 24.32 -13.48 -4.72
CA ASP A 114 25.60 -13.22 -5.40
C ASP A 114 25.84 -14.07 -6.67
N LYS A 115 25.29 -15.29 -6.78
CA LYS A 115 25.45 -16.23 -7.91
C LYS A 115 24.31 -16.22 -8.93
N VAL A 116 23.30 -15.36 -8.75
CA VAL A 116 22.40 -14.95 -9.84
C VAL A 116 23.07 -13.90 -10.75
N LYS A 117 24.39 -13.69 -10.62
CA LYS A 117 25.24 -13.25 -11.74
C LYS A 117 25.69 -14.46 -12.57
N VAL A 118 24.99 -14.66 -13.69
CA VAL A 118 25.35 -15.41 -14.89
C VAL A 118 25.56 -16.93 -14.72
N GLN A 119 24.47 -17.67 -14.90
CA GLN A 119 24.52 -18.78 -15.85
C GLN A 119 23.29 -18.68 -16.74
N ASP A 120 23.53 -18.11 -17.92
CA ASP A 120 22.59 -18.03 -19.02
C ASP A 120 22.12 -19.46 -19.37
N ALA A 121 20.84 -19.75 -19.11
CA ALA A 121 20.11 -20.33 -20.22
C ALA A 121 20.16 -19.24 -21.29
N VAL A 122 20.97 -19.45 -22.33
CA VAL A 122 20.85 -18.67 -23.56
C VAL A 122 19.41 -18.86 -24.00
N ILE A 123 18.57 -17.92 -23.59
CA ILE A 123 17.36 -17.62 -24.31
C ILE A 123 17.81 -16.49 -25.21
N ASP A 124 17.97 -16.83 -26.49
CA ASP A 124 18.28 -15.88 -27.54
C ASP A 124 17.49 -14.58 -27.33
N ALA A 125 18.06 -13.45 -27.77
CA ALA A 125 17.44 -12.13 -27.82
C ALA A 125 16.06 -12.09 -28.54
N CYS A 126 15.56 -13.24 -29.01
CA CYS A 126 14.28 -13.46 -29.65
C CYS A 126 13.23 -14.19 -28.79
N ASN A 127 13.47 -14.59 -27.54
CA ASN A 127 12.45 -15.28 -26.73
C ASN A 127 11.65 -14.34 -25.81
N TRP A 128 11.16 -13.23 -26.37
CA TRP A 128 10.11 -12.40 -25.79
C TRP A 128 8.74 -13.12 -25.73
N GLY A 129 8.67 -14.43 -26.05
CA GLY A 129 7.43 -15.20 -26.13
C GLY A 129 6.62 -15.22 -24.82
N ASN A 130 7.26 -15.00 -23.67
CA ASN A 130 6.60 -15.00 -22.36
C ASN A 130 6.63 -13.66 -21.59
N ALA A 131 7.32 -12.63 -22.10
CA ALA A 131 7.36 -11.31 -21.44
C ALA A 131 6.09 -10.51 -21.77
N PHE A 132 5.58 -9.75 -20.79
CA PHE A 132 4.47 -8.83 -21.03
C PHE A 132 4.99 -7.55 -21.70
N ASP A 133 4.20 -7.00 -22.63
CA ASP A 133 4.47 -5.67 -23.20
C ASP A 133 4.50 -4.62 -22.09
N VAL A 134 3.54 -4.73 -21.17
CA VAL A 134 3.40 -3.85 -20.01
C VAL A 134 3.07 -4.69 -18.77
N VAL A 135 3.80 -4.46 -17.67
CA VAL A 135 3.41 -4.93 -16.34
C VAL A 135 2.94 -3.76 -15.51
N VAL A 136 1.79 -3.91 -14.85
CA VAL A 136 1.18 -2.89 -13.99
C VAL A 136 1.14 -3.40 -12.55
N ILE A 137 1.75 -2.65 -11.64
CA ILE A 137 1.74 -2.95 -10.20
C ILE A 137 0.59 -2.21 -9.53
N GLY A 138 -0.37 -2.96 -9.02
CA GLY A 138 -1.58 -2.46 -8.36
C GLY A 138 -2.79 -2.40 -9.30
N GLY A 139 -3.88 -3.02 -8.89
CA GLY A 139 -5.20 -3.03 -9.54
C GLY A 139 -6.17 -2.00 -8.94
N GLY A 140 -5.62 -0.91 -8.39
CA GLY A 140 -6.39 0.23 -7.88
C GLY A 140 -6.94 1.14 -8.99
N SER A 141 -7.42 2.33 -8.60
CA SER A 141 -8.01 3.30 -9.55
C SER A 141 -7.07 3.65 -10.71
N ALA A 142 -5.78 3.85 -10.41
CA ALA A 142 -4.76 4.17 -11.38
C ALA A 142 -4.45 3.00 -12.32
N GLY A 143 -4.15 1.81 -11.77
CA GLY A 143 -3.73 0.64 -12.56
C GLY A 143 -4.81 0.12 -13.50
N ILE A 144 -6.05 0.01 -13.03
CA ILE A 144 -7.18 -0.38 -13.90
C ILE A 144 -7.42 0.68 -14.97
N GLY A 145 -7.41 1.96 -14.60
CA GLY A 145 -7.66 3.07 -15.51
C GLY A 145 -6.58 3.19 -16.61
N VAL A 146 -5.30 3.06 -16.27
CA VAL A 146 -4.20 3.14 -17.25
C VAL A 146 -4.18 1.91 -18.15
N THR A 147 -4.48 0.73 -17.63
CA THR A 147 -4.61 -0.48 -18.44
C THR A 147 -5.75 -0.35 -19.46
N ALA A 148 -6.92 0.13 -19.03
CA ALA A 148 -8.04 0.37 -19.93
C ALA A 148 -7.72 1.46 -20.98
N SER A 149 -6.99 2.50 -20.60
CA SER A 149 -6.53 3.58 -21.48
C SER A 149 -5.55 3.07 -22.54
N LEU A 150 -4.60 2.22 -22.16
CA LEU A 150 -3.63 1.57 -23.04
C LEU A 150 -4.31 0.62 -24.02
N LEU A 151 -5.15 -0.30 -23.54
CA LEU A 151 -5.85 -1.27 -24.40
C LEU A 151 -6.82 -0.60 -25.38
N LYS A 152 -7.33 0.59 -25.07
CA LYS A 152 -8.14 1.36 -26.01
C LYS A 152 -7.31 1.96 -27.14
N ARG A 153 -6.06 2.37 -26.87
CA ARG A 153 -5.12 2.91 -27.86
C ARG A 153 -4.47 1.81 -28.69
N TRP A 154 -4.11 0.71 -28.02
CA TRP A 154 -3.40 -0.42 -28.62
C TRP A 154 -3.95 -1.74 -28.07
N PRO A 155 -5.02 -2.30 -28.70
CA PRO A 155 -5.74 -3.46 -28.18
C PRO A 155 -4.96 -4.78 -28.12
N THR A 156 -3.84 -4.87 -28.84
CA THR A 156 -3.00 -6.06 -28.93
C THR A 156 -1.87 -6.10 -27.90
N LEU A 157 -1.76 -5.08 -27.03
CA LEU A 157 -0.76 -5.10 -25.95
C LEU A 157 -1.02 -6.27 -25.01
N ARG A 158 0.03 -7.05 -24.73
CA ARG A 158 0.00 -8.07 -23.68
C ARG A 158 0.28 -7.40 -22.35
N ILE A 159 -0.75 -7.20 -21.53
CA ILE A 159 -0.64 -6.50 -20.24
C ILE A 159 -0.92 -7.44 -19.08
N ALA A 160 -0.06 -7.43 -18.05
CA ALA A 160 -0.34 -8.05 -16.75
C ALA A 160 -0.63 -6.99 -15.69
N ILE A 161 -1.63 -7.24 -14.84
CA ILE A 161 -1.88 -6.48 -13.61
C ILE A 161 -1.56 -7.39 -12.42
N ILE A 162 -0.57 -6.99 -11.61
CA ILE A 162 -0.22 -7.67 -10.36
C ILE A 162 -1.00 -6.99 -9.23
N GLU A 163 -2.00 -7.68 -8.68
CA GLU A 163 -2.89 -7.18 -7.64
C GLU A 163 -3.37 -8.33 -6.73
N PRO A 164 -3.06 -8.32 -5.43
CA PRO A 164 -3.45 -9.41 -4.54
C PRO A 164 -4.94 -9.39 -4.15
N SER A 165 -5.58 -8.22 -4.09
CA SER A 165 -6.95 -8.06 -3.62
C SER A 165 -7.96 -8.63 -4.62
N ASP A 166 -8.92 -9.40 -4.13
CA ASP A 166 -10.09 -9.88 -4.87
C ASP A 166 -11.19 -8.80 -5.00
N ARG A 167 -11.00 -7.63 -4.37
CA ARG A 167 -11.96 -6.53 -4.34
C ARG A 167 -11.35 -5.20 -4.76
N HIS A 168 -12.15 -4.41 -5.46
CA HIS A 168 -11.81 -3.05 -5.88
C HIS A 168 -12.77 -2.04 -5.26
N TYR A 169 -12.22 -0.93 -4.72
CA TYR A 169 -12.99 0.05 -3.95
C TYR A 169 -12.98 1.45 -4.57
N TYR A 170 -14.16 2.07 -4.68
CA TYR A 170 -14.33 3.51 -4.89
C TYR A 170 -14.28 4.26 -3.55
N GLN A 171 -13.07 4.42 -3.03
CA GLN A 171 -12.79 5.03 -1.72
C GLN A 171 -13.30 6.47 -1.53
N PRO A 172 -13.39 7.35 -2.57
CA PRO A 172 -13.90 8.72 -2.38
C PRO A 172 -15.31 8.79 -1.76
N ALA A 173 -16.13 7.74 -1.96
CA ALA A 173 -17.47 7.65 -1.39
C ALA A 173 -17.48 7.35 0.12
N TRP A 174 -16.40 6.85 0.72
CA TRP A 174 -16.38 6.50 2.15
C TRP A 174 -16.65 7.71 3.07
N THR A 175 -16.29 8.92 2.63
CA THR A 175 -16.69 10.16 3.33
C THR A 175 -18.19 10.41 3.35
N LEU A 176 -18.93 9.94 2.33
CA LEU A 176 -20.39 10.02 2.28
C LEU A 176 -21.04 8.87 3.06
N VAL A 177 -20.42 7.68 3.04
CA VAL A 177 -20.85 6.54 3.87
C VAL A 177 -20.81 6.90 5.35
N GLY A 178 -19.70 7.49 5.82
CA GLY A 178 -19.56 7.97 7.20
C GLY A 178 -20.50 9.11 7.60
N ALA A 179 -21.36 9.56 6.68
CA ALA A 179 -22.40 10.56 6.89
C ALA A 179 -23.81 10.04 6.53
N GLY A 180 -23.97 8.73 6.30
CA GLY A 180 -25.25 8.11 5.93
C GLY A 180 -25.76 8.53 4.55
N ALA A 181 -24.93 9.14 3.71
CA ALA A 181 -25.33 9.71 2.42
C ALA A 181 -25.05 8.78 1.22
N TYR A 182 -24.42 7.62 1.46
CA TYR A 182 -24.03 6.64 0.44
C TYR A 182 -23.97 5.23 1.05
N ASP A 183 -24.33 4.20 0.29
CA ASP A 183 -24.24 2.81 0.73
C ASP A 183 -22.81 2.28 0.54
N ILE A 184 -22.25 1.66 1.59
CA ILE A 184 -20.92 1.06 1.55
C ILE A 184 -20.82 -0.08 0.51
N ALA A 185 -21.90 -0.81 0.25
CA ALA A 185 -21.95 -1.89 -0.72
C ALA A 185 -21.77 -1.39 -2.16
N GLU A 186 -22.23 -0.17 -2.48
CA GLU A 186 -22.04 0.46 -3.78
C GLU A 186 -20.60 0.95 -4.02
N THR A 187 -19.75 0.95 -2.99
CA THR A 187 -18.35 1.39 -3.08
C THR A 187 -17.39 0.28 -3.43
N VAL A 188 -17.85 -0.96 -3.59
CA VAL A 188 -17.00 -2.13 -3.83
C VAL A 188 -17.51 -2.95 -5.01
N LYS A 189 -16.59 -3.52 -5.77
CA LYS A 189 -16.85 -4.56 -6.79
C LYS A 189 -15.82 -5.68 -6.69
N PRO A 190 -16.16 -6.91 -7.10
CA PRO A 190 -15.17 -7.94 -7.39
C PRO A 190 -14.08 -7.39 -8.34
N MET A 191 -12.82 -7.74 -8.08
CA MET A 191 -11.69 -7.29 -8.90
C MET A 191 -11.84 -7.76 -10.36
N GLU A 192 -12.31 -8.99 -10.56
CA GLU A 192 -12.58 -9.58 -11.87
C GLU A 192 -13.55 -8.74 -12.74
N ASP A 193 -14.53 -8.07 -12.13
CA ASP A 193 -15.52 -7.25 -12.86
C ASP A 193 -14.92 -5.94 -13.41
N VAL A 194 -13.83 -5.47 -12.80
CA VAL A 194 -13.22 -4.18 -13.13
C VAL A 194 -11.97 -4.34 -13.97
N ILE A 195 -11.30 -5.50 -13.93
CA ILE A 195 -10.15 -5.78 -14.77
C ILE A 195 -10.53 -5.73 -16.27
N PRO A 196 -9.75 -5.01 -17.11
CA PRO A 196 -9.97 -5.01 -18.54
C PRO A 196 -9.83 -6.43 -19.13
N ARG A 197 -10.79 -6.86 -19.96
CA ARG A 197 -10.89 -8.25 -20.46
C ARG A 197 -9.64 -8.78 -21.19
N ASN A 198 -8.83 -7.90 -21.76
CA ASN A 198 -7.61 -8.26 -22.51
C ASN A 198 -6.33 -8.13 -21.66
N ALA A 199 -6.46 -7.87 -20.37
CA ALA A 199 -5.34 -7.87 -19.42
C ALA A 199 -5.36 -9.15 -18.58
N GLU A 200 -4.19 -9.67 -18.27
CA GLU A 200 -4.02 -10.82 -17.37
C GLU A 200 -3.98 -10.34 -15.92
N TRP A 201 -4.87 -10.88 -15.08
CA TRP A 201 -4.81 -10.66 -13.65
C TRP A 201 -3.87 -11.67 -12.99
N ILE A 202 -2.79 -11.19 -12.42
CA ILE A 202 -1.91 -11.98 -11.57
C ILE A 202 -2.25 -11.66 -10.12
N GLN A 203 -3.04 -12.55 -9.50
CA GLN A 203 -3.45 -12.40 -8.09
C GLN A 203 -2.30 -12.76 -7.15
N ALA A 204 -1.37 -11.83 -6.99
CA ALA A 204 -0.19 -11.94 -6.13
C ALA A 204 0.33 -10.55 -5.76
N SER A 205 1.24 -10.50 -4.79
CA SER A 205 1.90 -9.26 -4.39
C SER A 205 3.28 -9.15 -5.03
N ALA A 206 3.61 -7.99 -5.59
CA ALA A 206 5.00 -7.66 -5.91
C ALA A 206 5.83 -7.54 -4.62
N VAL A 207 7.06 -8.04 -4.64
CA VAL A 207 7.97 -7.98 -3.47
C VAL A 207 9.31 -7.34 -3.77
N VAL A 208 9.85 -7.50 -4.99
CA VAL A 208 11.14 -6.92 -5.38
C VAL A 208 11.10 -6.46 -6.83
N PHE A 209 11.63 -5.27 -7.07
CA PHE A 209 11.90 -4.71 -8.38
C PHE A 209 13.37 -4.92 -8.76
N ASP A 210 13.62 -5.45 -9.95
CA ASP A 210 14.93 -5.54 -10.58
C ASP A 210 14.88 -4.77 -11.91
N PRO A 211 15.00 -3.42 -11.87
CA PRO A 211 14.85 -2.59 -13.06
C PRO A 211 15.98 -2.76 -14.07
N GLU A 212 17.18 -3.16 -13.63
CA GLU A 212 18.31 -3.43 -14.53
C GLU A 212 18.04 -4.64 -15.42
N GLN A 213 17.32 -5.65 -14.91
CA GLN A 213 16.94 -6.85 -15.67
C GLN A 213 15.51 -6.81 -16.20
N ASN A 214 14.77 -5.72 -15.99
CA ASN A 214 13.35 -5.58 -16.33
C ASN A 214 12.46 -6.70 -15.76
N LYS A 215 12.62 -6.98 -14.46
CA LYS A 215 11.90 -8.06 -13.76
C LYS A 215 11.23 -7.57 -12.48
N VAL A 216 10.11 -8.21 -12.15
CA VAL A 216 9.44 -8.08 -10.85
C VAL A 216 9.29 -9.45 -10.24
N ARG A 217 9.77 -9.63 -9.01
CA ARG A 217 9.55 -10.85 -8.22
C ARG A 217 8.29 -10.72 -7.38
N LEU A 218 7.52 -11.80 -7.31
CA LEU A 218 6.27 -11.90 -6.55
C LEU A 218 6.47 -12.65 -5.23
N ASN A 219 5.50 -12.51 -4.33
CA ASN A 219 5.50 -13.16 -3.02
C ASN A 219 5.42 -14.70 -3.08
N ASP A 220 4.93 -15.26 -4.18
CA ASP A 220 4.84 -16.70 -4.43
C ASP A 220 6.06 -17.28 -5.18
N GLY A 221 7.10 -16.46 -5.38
CA GLY A 221 8.34 -16.87 -6.02
C GLY A 221 8.36 -16.73 -7.55
N ARG A 222 7.23 -16.43 -8.20
CA ARG A 222 7.23 -16.12 -9.64
C ARG A 222 8.05 -14.87 -9.93
N VAL A 223 8.66 -14.83 -11.12
CA VAL A 223 9.39 -13.67 -11.65
C VAL A 223 8.76 -13.30 -12.98
N ILE A 224 8.30 -12.05 -13.07
CA ILE A 224 7.60 -11.52 -14.23
C ILE A 224 8.53 -10.54 -14.96
N GLY A 225 8.85 -10.85 -16.22
CA GLY A 225 9.58 -9.95 -17.10
C GLY A 225 8.67 -8.95 -17.80
N TYR A 226 9.17 -7.74 -18.03
CA TYR A 226 8.44 -6.67 -18.70
C TYR A 226 9.27 -5.98 -19.77
N ARG A 227 8.62 -5.37 -20.77
CA ARG A 227 9.28 -4.33 -21.61
C ARG A 227 9.07 -2.95 -21.00
N GLN A 228 7.85 -2.69 -20.52
CA GLN A 228 7.47 -1.47 -19.81
C GLN A 228 6.88 -1.81 -18.44
N LEU A 229 7.18 -1.00 -17.42
CA LEU A 229 6.62 -1.15 -16.07
C LEU A 229 5.84 0.09 -15.66
N ILE A 230 4.63 -0.12 -15.12
CA ILE A 230 3.84 0.92 -14.46
C ILE A 230 3.74 0.60 -12.98
N VAL A 231 4.25 1.48 -12.13
CA VAL A 231 4.23 1.32 -10.67
C VAL A 231 3.14 2.21 -10.08
N CYS A 232 2.03 1.63 -9.62
CA CYS A 232 0.91 2.38 -9.02
C CYS A 232 0.17 1.64 -7.89
N PRO A 233 0.86 1.09 -6.88
CA PRO A 233 0.23 0.31 -5.80
C PRO A 233 -0.60 1.16 -4.82
N GLY A 234 -0.70 2.47 -5.04
CA GLY A 234 -1.31 3.41 -4.11
C GLY A 234 -0.46 3.65 -2.86
N ILE A 235 -1.09 4.10 -1.78
CA ILE A 235 -0.47 4.25 -0.46
C ILE A 235 -1.24 3.45 0.60
N ARG A 236 -0.50 2.95 1.60
CA ARG A 236 -1.05 2.27 2.76
C ARG A 236 -1.32 3.27 3.90
N THR A 237 -2.33 2.96 4.70
CA THR A 237 -2.58 3.61 5.98
C THR A 237 -1.65 3.01 7.03
N ALA A 238 -0.82 3.83 7.66
CA ALA A 238 0.14 3.42 8.67
C ALA A 238 -0.44 3.59 10.08
N TRP A 239 -1.41 2.74 10.41
CA TRP A 239 -2.09 2.74 11.70
C TRP A 239 -1.11 2.59 12.87
N GLU A 240 -0.06 1.80 12.64
CA GLU A 240 1.00 1.49 13.61
C GLU A 240 1.81 2.72 14.07
N LYS A 241 1.67 3.87 13.38
CA LYS A 241 2.33 5.12 13.75
C LYS A 241 1.63 5.86 14.90
N ILE A 242 0.45 5.41 15.32
CA ILE A 242 -0.28 5.96 16.46
C ILE A 242 -0.42 4.85 17.51
N GLU A 243 0.28 5.01 18.63
CA GLU A 243 0.29 4.01 19.70
C GLU A 243 -1.13 3.73 20.21
N GLY A 244 -1.52 2.46 20.30
CA GLY A 244 -2.82 2.05 20.84
C GLY A 244 -4.02 2.23 19.90
N LEU A 245 -3.81 2.69 18.65
CA LEU A 245 -4.90 2.96 17.71
C LEU A 245 -5.56 1.68 17.19
N GLU A 246 -4.78 0.71 16.72
CA GLU A 246 -5.31 -0.51 16.09
C GLU A 246 -6.17 -1.32 17.05
N GLU A 247 -5.80 -1.34 18.33
CA GLU A 247 -6.49 -2.06 19.39
C GLU A 247 -7.87 -1.48 19.71
N THR A 248 -8.18 -0.26 19.25
CA THR A 248 -9.45 0.41 19.56
C THR A 248 -10.28 0.83 18.34
N LEU A 249 -9.75 0.72 17.11
CA LEU A 249 -10.52 1.03 15.90
C LEU A 249 -11.79 0.17 15.80
N GLY A 250 -12.94 0.81 15.57
CA GLY A 250 -14.24 0.12 15.49
C GLY A 250 -14.92 -0.10 16.84
N LYS A 251 -14.35 0.44 17.94
CA LYS A 251 -14.93 0.38 19.30
C LYS A 251 -14.50 1.61 20.10
N ASN A 252 -15.02 1.75 21.33
CA ASN A 252 -14.71 2.87 22.24
C ASN A 252 -14.90 4.27 21.64
N GLY A 253 -15.76 4.43 20.63
CA GLY A 253 -15.92 5.72 19.94
C GLY A 253 -14.80 6.08 18.94
N VAL A 254 -13.87 5.17 18.63
CA VAL A 254 -12.75 5.43 17.70
C VAL A 254 -13.02 4.84 16.32
N THR A 255 -12.99 5.67 15.28
CA THR A 255 -13.34 5.31 13.91
C THR A 255 -12.42 5.96 12.86
N SER A 256 -12.56 5.55 11.60
CA SER A 256 -11.88 6.19 10.46
C SER A 256 -12.58 5.89 9.14
N ASN A 257 -12.88 6.92 8.34
CA ASN A 257 -13.39 6.73 6.97
C ASN A 257 -12.32 6.25 5.97
N TYR A 258 -11.10 5.95 6.41
CA TYR A 258 -10.03 5.42 5.57
C TYR A 258 -9.98 3.89 5.51
N ARG A 259 -10.92 3.20 6.16
CA ARG A 259 -11.10 1.74 6.12
C ARG A 259 -12.55 1.40 5.78
N TYR A 260 -12.76 0.41 4.91
CA TYR A 260 -14.06 0.04 4.35
C TYR A 260 -15.11 -0.29 5.43
N ASP A 261 -14.72 -1.11 6.41
CA ASP A 261 -15.58 -1.58 7.52
C ASP A 261 -15.88 -0.48 8.56
N LEU A 262 -15.03 0.55 8.64
CA LEU A 262 -15.16 1.60 9.65
C LEU A 262 -16.03 2.78 9.19
N ALA A 263 -16.17 3.02 7.88
CA ALA A 263 -16.99 4.13 7.41
C ALA A 263 -18.46 4.02 7.86
N PRO A 264 -19.14 2.84 7.81
CA PRO A 264 -20.46 2.68 8.41
C PRO A 264 -20.48 2.92 9.93
N TYR A 265 -19.45 2.47 10.64
CA TYR A 265 -19.33 2.68 12.09
C TYR A 265 -19.14 4.17 12.44
N THR A 266 -18.45 4.95 11.60
CA THR A 266 -18.44 6.42 11.74
C THR A 266 -19.85 6.98 11.74
N TRP A 267 -20.70 6.53 10.83
CA TRP A 267 -22.08 7.01 10.76
C TRP A 267 -22.89 6.62 12.00
N GLU A 268 -22.73 5.39 12.49
CA GLU A 268 -23.36 4.93 13.74
C GLU A 268 -22.98 5.83 14.93
N LEU A 269 -21.68 6.14 15.09
CA LEU A 269 -21.21 7.04 16.15
C LEU A 269 -21.77 8.46 16.01
N VAL A 270 -21.82 9.00 14.79
CA VAL A 270 -22.39 10.32 14.51
C VAL A 270 -23.88 10.35 14.86
N GLN A 271 -24.64 9.30 14.53
CA GLN A 271 -26.06 9.21 14.88
C GLN A 271 -26.28 9.07 16.39
N GLY A 272 -25.40 8.34 17.09
CA GLY A 272 -25.50 8.07 18.53
C GLY A 272 -25.11 9.26 19.41
N LEU A 273 -24.14 10.08 19.00
CA LEU A 273 -23.67 11.21 19.79
C LEU A 273 -24.71 12.34 19.82
N LYS A 274 -25.16 12.71 21.03
CA LYS A 274 -26.09 13.83 21.28
C LYS A 274 -25.54 14.92 22.19
N SER A 275 -24.46 14.61 22.90
CA SER A 275 -23.70 15.51 23.76
C SER A 275 -22.30 14.93 23.98
N GLY A 276 -21.32 15.77 24.31
CA GLY A 276 -19.96 15.31 24.65
C GLY A 276 -18.90 15.89 23.71
N LYS A 277 -17.78 15.18 23.51
CA LYS A 277 -16.65 15.69 22.72
C LYS A 277 -16.37 14.85 21.47
N ALA A 278 -16.31 15.51 20.31
CA ALA A 278 -15.97 14.89 19.02
C ALA A 278 -14.66 15.48 18.47
N ILE A 279 -13.65 14.63 18.30
CA ILE A 279 -12.34 15.01 17.77
C ILE A 279 -12.12 14.40 16.39
N PHE A 280 -11.70 15.22 15.43
CA PHE A 280 -11.36 14.83 14.07
C PHE A 280 -9.90 15.16 13.81
N THR A 281 -9.13 14.21 13.28
CA THR A 281 -7.66 14.39 13.15
C THR A 281 -7.19 14.42 11.71
N GLN A 282 -6.09 15.15 11.47
CA GLN A 282 -5.33 15.15 10.23
C GLN A 282 -3.82 15.06 10.53
N PRO A 283 -3.11 14.02 10.05
CA PRO A 283 -1.69 13.81 10.29
C PRO A 283 -0.83 14.67 9.33
N PRO A 284 0.50 14.62 9.45
CA PRO A 284 1.40 15.22 8.47
C PRO A 284 1.14 14.70 7.04
N MET A 285 1.35 15.58 6.06
CA MET A 285 1.30 15.22 4.64
C MET A 285 2.51 14.33 4.27
N PRO A 286 2.38 13.45 3.26
CA PRO A 286 1.24 13.29 2.37
C PRO A 286 0.16 12.32 2.89
N ILE A 287 -1.11 12.60 2.55
CA ILE A 287 -2.24 11.69 2.69
C ILE A 287 -3.10 11.69 1.43
N LYS A 288 -3.78 10.58 1.13
CA LYS A 288 -4.80 10.56 0.07
C LYS A 288 -6.00 11.41 0.48
N CYS A 289 -6.47 12.23 -0.47
CA CYS A 289 -7.58 13.15 -0.31
C CYS A 289 -7.45 14.01 0.97
N ALA A 290 -6.52 14.96 1.00
CA ALA A 290 -6.25 15.81 2.17
C ALA A 290 -7.47 16.57 2.75
N GLY A 291 -8.54 16.77 1.96
CA GLY A 291 -9.78 17.35 2.46
C GLY A 291 -10.74 16.35 3.14
N ALA A 292 -10.53 15.04 3.03
CA ALA A 292 -11.42 14.03 3.63
C ALA A 292 -11.56 14.10 5.17
N PRO A 293 -10.50 14.43 5.95
CA PRO A 293 -10.62 14.63 7.39
C PRO A 293 -11.65 15.72 7.73
N GLN A 294 -11.58 16.85 7.03
CA GLN A 294 -12.53 17.95 7.18
C GLN A 294 -13.94 17.57 6.72
N LYS A 295 -14.07 16.81 5.63
CA LYS A 295 -15.38 16.32 5.15
C LYS A 295 -16.11 15.48 6.19
N ALA A 296 -15.38 14.63 6.93
CA ALA A 296 -15.96 13.83 8.00
C ALA A 296 -16.51 14.73 9.12
N MET A 297 -15.73 15.73 9.55
CA MET A 297 -16.18 16.71 10.52
C MET A 297 -17.41 17.50 10.03
N TYR A 298 -17.31 18.14 8.87
CA TYR A 298 -18.39 18.98 8.33
C TYR A 298 -19.72 18.22 8.20
N LEU A 299 -19.68 16.99 7.68
CA LEU A 299 -20.90 16.18 7.54
C LEU A 299 -21.46 15.70 8.89
N SER A 300 -20.60 15.44 9.88
CA SER A 300 -21.03 15.10 11.24
C SER A 300 -21.70 16.30 11.91
N CYS A 301 -21.07 17.48 11.83
CA CYS A 301 -21.64 18.71 12.38
C CYS A 301 -22.95 19.10 11.71
N ASP A 302 -23.06 18.93 10.38
CA ASP A 302 -24.31 19.17 9.68
C ASP A 302 -25.43 18.26 10.20
N HIS A 303 -25.15 16.97 10.42
CA HIS A 303 -26.11 16.05 11.02
C HIS A 303 -26.55 16.51 12.42
N TRP A 304 -25.61 16.85 13.29
CA TRP A 304 -25.91 17.32 14.65
C TRP A 304 -26.66 18.65 14.68
N LEU A 305 -26.37 19.54 13.73
CA LEU A 305 -27.08 20.80 13.56
C LEU A 305 -28.54 20.54 13.16
N GLN A 306 -28.78 19.69 12.17
CA GLN A 306 -30.14 19.32 11.75
C GLN A 306 -30.90 18.55 12.83
N ALA A 307 -30.20 17.77 13.66
CA ALA A 307 -30.78 17.06 14.79
C ALA A 307 -30.99 17.94 16.03
N GLY A 308 -30.57 19.21 16.01
CA GLY A 308 -30.71 20.14 17.12
C GLY A 308 -29.83 19.83 18.34
N CYS A 309 -28.75 19.07 18.17
CA CYS A 309 -27.87 18.65 19.27
C CYS A 309 -26.44 19.17 19.16
N LEU A 310 -26.09 19.91 18.10
CA LEU A 310 -24.72 20.45 17.91
C LEU A 310 -24.25 21.28 19.10
N GLU A 311 -25.11 22.11 19.69
CA GLU A 311 -24.76 22.96 20.84
C GLU A 311 -24.31 22.18 22.09
N ASN A 312 -24.65 20.89 22.17
CA ASN A 312 -24.24 20.02 23.28
C ASN A 312 -22.95 19.25 22.98
N ILE A 313 -22.34 19.44 21.80
CA ILE A 313 -21.19 18.69 21.31
C ILE A 313 -20.01 19.64 21.10
N GLU A 314 -18.93 19.44 21.86
CA GLU A 314 -17.66 20.11 21.61
C GLU A 314 -16.96 19.46 20.41
N VAL A 315 -16.90 20.16 19.29
CA VAL A 315 -16.23 19.70 18.07
C VAL A 315 -14.82 20.28 18.00
N GLU A 316 -13.82 19.42 17.82
CA GLU A 316 -12.42 19.81 17.68
C GLU A 316 -11.80 19.18 16.41
N PHE A 317 -11.09 19.99 15.62
CA PHE A 317 -10.29 19.55 14.47
C PHE A 317 -8.81 19.77 14.74
N ASP A 318 -8.10 18.68 14.97
CA ASP A 318 -6.66 18.66 15.22
C ASP A 318 -5.91 18.33 13.92
N THR A 319 -5.14 19.29 13.43
CA THR A 319 -4.32 19.11 12.23
C THR A 319 -2.84 19.32 12.54
N ALA A 320 -1.99 18.41 12.08
CA ALA A 320 -0.55 18.54 12.20
C ALA A 320 0.01 19.70 11.35
N GLY A 321 -0.76 20.19 10.37
CA GLY A 321 -0.38 21.33 9.54
C GLY A 321 -0.63 22.69 10.20
N ALA A 322 -0.02 23.73 9.64
CA ALA A 322 -0.20 25.12 10.08
C ALA A 322 -1.36 25.86 9.38
N VAL A 323 -2.02 25.22 8.41
CA VAL A 323 -3.11 25.81 7.61
C VAL A 323 -4.26 24.83 7.45
N LEU A 324 -5.48 25.36 7.28
CA LEU A 324 -6.70 24.54 7.12
C LEU A 324 -6.72 23.83 5.76
N PHE A 325 -6.30 24.50 4.70
CA PHE A 325 -6.28 23.94 3.35
C PHE A 325 -5.06 24.45 2.58
N GLY A 326 -4.50 23.61 1.72
CA GLY A 326 -3.24 23.92 1.01
C GLY A 326 -3.35 24.97 -0.10
N VAL A 327 -4.57 25.37 -0.47
CA VAL A 327 -4.84 26.39 -1.48
C VAL A 327 -5.62 27.53 -0.84
N ALA A 328 -4.97 28.70 -0.75
CA ALA A 328 -5.43 29.83 0.06
C ALA A 328 -6.85 30.32 -0.31
N ASP A 329 -7.21 30.31 -1.60
CA ASP A 329 -8.53 30.74 -2.10
C ASP A 329 -9.70 29.98 -1.46
N PHE A 330 -9.49 28.74 -1.02
CA PHE A 330 -10.53 27.93 -0.37
C PHE A 330 -10.54 28.08 1.15
N VAL A 331 -9.56 28.74 1.76
CA VAL A 331 -9.53 28.89 3.23
C VAL A 331 -10.67 29.78 3.75
N PRO A 332 -10.94 30.98 3.19
CA PRO A 332 -12.05 31.82 3.66
C PRO A 332 -13.42 31.13 3.68
N PRO A 333 -13.90 30.46 2.60
CA PRO A 333 -15.20 29.78 2.64
C PRO A 333 -15.20 28.58 3.59
N LEU A 334 -14.08 27.87 3.77
CA LEU A 334 -14.02 26.78 4.76
C LEU A 334 -14.07 27.31 6.20
N MET A 335 -13.46 28.46 6.47
CA MET A 335 -13.56 29.13 7.78
C MET A 335 -14.98 29.59 8.12
N GLU A 336 -15.84 29.86 7.14
CA GLU A 336 -17.28 30.09 7.38
C GLU A 336 -17.95 28.86 7.99
N TYR A 337 -17.63 27.67 7.49
CA TYR A 337 -18.16 26.42 8.03
C TYR A 337 -17.57 26.06 9.40
N ILE A 338 -16.28 26.32 9.62
CA ILE A 338 -15.67 26.20 10.95
C ILE A 338 -16.45 27.04 11.98
N ARG A 339 -16.74 28.31 11.65
CA ARG A 339 -17.52 29.21 12.50
C ARG A 339 -18.98 28.74 12.66
N ARG A 340 -19.63 28.34 11.58
CA ARG A 340 -21.02 27.86 11.59
C ARG A 340 -21.20 26.62 12.47
N TYR A 341 -20.20 25.76 12.54
CA TYR A 341 -20.26 24.53 13.33
C TYR A 341 -19.63 24.66 14.72
N HIS A 342 -19.21 25.86 15.11
CA HIS A 342 -18.52 26.10 16.38
C HIS A 342 -17.32 25.17 16.60
N ALA A 343 -16.67 24.73 15.51
CA ALA A 343 -15.58 23.78 15.57
C ALA A 343 -14.29 24.48 16.03
N LYS A 344 -13.68 23.97 17.10
CA LYS A 344 -12.37 24.40 17.56
C LYS A 344 -11.30 23.88 16.61
N LEU A 345 -10.55 24.78 16.01
CA LEU A 345 -9.46 24.45 15.09
C LEU A 345 -8.11 24.50 15.81
N VAL A 346 -7.38 23.39 15.83
CA VAL A 346 -6.07 23.29 16.49
C VAL A 346 -5.01 22.90 15.46
N PHE A 347 -4.12 23.86 15.16
CA PHE A 347 -3.01 23.67 14.24
C PHE A 347 -1.77 23.11 14.94
N ASN A 348 -0.86 22.57 14.13
CA ASN A 348 0.38 21.96 14.60
C ASN A 348 0.16 20.89 15.68
N SER A 349 -0.99 20.22 15.65
CA SER A 349 -1.42 19.22 16.61
C SER A 349 -1.48 17.85 15.95
N ASN A 350 -0.55 16.97 16.32
CA ASN A 350 -0.43 15.64 15.74
C ASN A 350 -0.89 14.56 16.72
N LEU A 351 -1.84 13.73 16.34
CA LEU A 351 -2.26 12.57 17.14
C LEU A 351 -1.13 11.53 17.18
N VAL A 352 -0.70 11.13 18.37
CA VAL A 352 0.42 10.19 18.55
C VAL A 352 0.06 8.93 19.34
N LYS A 353 -0.98 8.98 20.17
CA LYS A 353 -1.45 7.84 20.97
C LYS A 353 -2.94 7.90 21.24
N VAL A 354 -3.59 6.75 21.33
CA VAL A 354 -4.99 6.62 21.75
C VAL A 354 -5.08 5.57 22.86
N ASN A 355 -5.66 5.96 23.99
CA ASN A 355 -6.16 5.02 25.00
C ASN A 355 -7.68 4.91 24.84
N GLY A 356 -8.12 3.91 24.10
CA GLY A 356 -9.54 3.69 23.82
C GLY A 356 -10.37 3.41 25.07
N ALA A 357 -9.88 2.59 26.01
CA ALA A 357 -10.62 2.21 27.21
C ALA A 357 -10.92 3.40 28.12
N GLN A 358 -9.99 4.35 28.21
CA GLN A 358 -10.16 5.60 28.95
C GLN A 358 -10.78 6.73 28.10
N LYS A 359 -10.95 6.49 26.80
CA LYS A 359 -11.32 7.48 25.78
C LYS A 359 -10.46 8.76 25.85
N ILE A 360 -9.14 8.59 25.87
CA ILE A 360 -8.17 9.68 25.88
C ILE A 360 -7.29 9.58 24.62
N ALA A 361 -7.20 10.69 23.88
CA ALA A 361 -6.30 10.84 22.74
C ALA A 361 -5.15 11.78 23.13
N TYR A 362 -3.92 11.43 22.76
CA TYR A 362 -2.72 12.21 23.07
C TYR A 362 -2.18 12.86 21.81
N PHE A 363 -1.98 14.17 21.89
CA PHE A 363 -1.50 15.00 20.79
C PHE A 363 -0.15 15.59 21.13
N GLU A 364 0.75 15.64 20.14
CA GLU A 364 1.95 16.46 20.18
C GLU A 364 1.65 17.78 19.47
N ILE A 365 1.65 18.86 20.25
CA ILE A 365 1.33 20.21 19.79
C ILE A 365 2.59 21.06 19.80
N LYS A 366 2.94 21.60 18.64
CA LYS A 366 4.08 22.51 18.52
C LYS A 366 3.64 23.95 18.77
N ASP A 367 4.20 24.57 19.80
CA ASP A 367 3.94 25.98 20.12
C ASP A 367 4.67 26.94 19.15
N ALA A 368 4.44 28.25 19.32
CA ALA A 368 5.07 29.28 18.50
C ALA A 368 6.61 29.33 18.61
N ASN A 369 7.18 28.82 19.71
CA ASN A 369 8.62 28.73 19.94
C ASN A 369 9.23 27.43 19.41
N GLY A 370 8.39 26.52 18.90
CA GLY A 370 8.78 25.23 18.38
C GLY A 370 8.89 24.12 19.43
N THR A 371 8.50 24.38 20.68
CA THR A 371 8.45 23.39 21.75
C THR A 371 7.28 22.43 21.49
N VAL A 372 7.52 21.14 21.62
CA VAL A 372 6.48 20.12 21.50
C VAL A 372 5.92 19.81 22.88
N ILE A 373 4.62 20.05 23.05
CA ILE A 373 3.87 19.76 24.28
C ILE A 373 2.96 18.56 24.00
N ARG A 374 2.97 17.58 24.90
CA ARG A 374 2.04 16.45 24.83
C ARG A 374 0.78 16.77 25.62
N GLU A 375 -0.36 16.86 24.92
CA GLU A 375 -1.67 17.14 25.52
C GLU A 375 -2.55 15.89 25.47
N ALA A 376 -3.21 15.58 26.58
CA ALA A 376 -4.20 14.51 26.67
C ALA A 376 -5.61 15.11 26.57
N LYS A 377 -6.39 14.65 25.58
CA LYS A 377 -7.75 15.15 25.29
C LYS A 377 -8.76 14.02 25.46
N PRO A 378 -9.78 14.16 26.33
CA PRO A 378 -10.87 13.19 26.39
C PRO A 378 -11.74 13.29 25.13
N PHE A 379 -12.40 12.20 24.75
CA PHE A 379 -13.34 12.18 23.63
C PHE A 379 -14.52 11.24 23.88
N ASP A 380 -15.63 11.48 23.19
CA ASP A 380 -16.74 10.55 23.04
C ASP A 380 -16.77 9.95 21.64
N LEU A 381 -16.31 10.72 20.64
CA LEU A 381 -16.06 10.30 19.27
C LEU A 381 -14.66 10.78 18.84
N LEU A 382 -13.86 9.87 18.31
CA LEU A 382 -12.56 10.18 17.69
C LEU A 382 -12.53 9.62 16.27
N HIS A 383 -12.62 10.50 15.27
CA HIS A 383 -12.43 10.15 13.87
C HIS A 383 -10.97 10.38 13.47
N VAL A 384 -10.24 9.30 13.31
CA VAL A 384 -8.80 9.32 13.04
C VAL A 384 -8.52 9.30 11.54
N THR A 385 -7.68 10.24 11.08
CA THR A 385 -6.96 10.07 9.81
C THR A 385 -5.56 9.56 10.13
N PRO A 386 -5.20 8.34 9.72
CA PRO A 386 -3.87 7.80 10.02
C PRO A 386 -2.81 8.44 9.12
N PRO A 387 -1.54 8.52 9.58
CA PRO A 387 -0.40 8.73 8.70
C PRO A 387 -0.43 7.73 7.53
N GLN A 388 0.10 8.14 6.38
CA GLN A 388 0.09 7.31 5.17
C GLN A 388 1.47 7.28 4.54
N MET A 389 1.79 6.16 3.91
CA MET A 389 3.07 5.94 3.27
C MET A 389 2.93 4.98 2.10
N THR A 390 3.95 4.95 1.24
CA THR A 390 4.05 3.92 0.23
C THR A 390 4.21 2.54 0.86
N PRO A 391 3.77 1.47 0.15
CA PRO A 391 4.05 0.11 0.56
C PRO A 391 5.56 -0.13 0.69
N ASP A 392 5.93 -0.95 1.68
CA ASP A 392 7.33 -1.19 2.05
C ASP A 392 8.16 -1.72 0.88
N PHE A 393 7.61 -2.64 0.08
CA PHE A 393 8.28 -3.20 -1.10
C PHE A 393 8.61 -2.17 -2.18
N LEU A 394 7.92 -1.02 -2.21
CA LEU A 394 8.23 0.09 -3.12
C LEU A 394 9.19 1.06 -2.43
N ARG A 395 8.87 1.46 -1.19
CA ARG A 395 9.67 2.43 -0.41
C ARG A 395 11.14 2.02 -0.31
N ASP A 396 11.37 0.74 -0.09
CA ASP A 396 12.69 0.19 0.18
C ASP A 396 13.35 -0.35 -1.10
N SER A 397 12.86 0.07 -2.28
CA SER A 397 13.31 -0.41 -3.60
C SER A 397 14.15 0.61 -4.37
N PRO A 398 14.88 0.19 -5.44
CA PRO A 398 15.62 1.10 -6.31
C PRO A 398 14.76 2.12 -7.06
N LEU A 399 13.44 1.96 -7.09
CA LEU A 399 12.51 2.86 -7.79
C LEU A 399 12.05 4.04 -6.92
N ALA A 400 12.38 4.02 -5.62
CA ALA A 400 11.95 5.05 -4.69
C ALA A 400 12.89 6.27 -4.68
N ASP A 401 12.29 7.44 -4.44
CA ASP A 401 13.01 8.64 -4.03
C ASP A 401 13.37 8.59 -2.53
N ALA A 402 14.05 9.62 -2.05
CA ALA A 402 14.46 9.73 -0.64
C ALA A 402 13.28 9.76 0.36
N SER A 403 12.06 10.05 -0.10
CA SER A 403 10.83 10.04 0.71
C SER A 403 10.06 8.72 0.60
N GLY A 404 10.56 7.75 -0.19
CA GLY A 404 9.93 6.45 -0.36
C GLY A 404 8.90 6.36 -1.49
N PHE A 405 8.68 7.42 -2.26
CA PHE A 405 7.72 7.44 -3.36
C PHE A 405 8.38 7.02 -4.67
N CYS A 406 7.64 6.42 -5.60
CA CYS A 406 8.21 6.07 -6.90
C CYS A 406 8.69 7.34 -7.61
N LYS A 407 10.00 7.43 -7.86
CA LYS A 407 10.68 8.61 -8.38
C LYS A 407 10.26 8.87 -9.81
N VAL A 408 9.71 10.05 -10.11
CA VAL A 408 9.33 10.42 -11.48
C VAL A 408 9.68 11.86 -11.82
N ASN A 409 9.74 12.16 -13.10
CA ASN A 409 9.59 13.51 -13.60
C ASN A 409 8.13 13.94 -13.40
N GLU A 410 7.91 15.07 -12.73
CA GLU A 410 6.58 15.51 -12.32
C GLU A 410 5.60 15.77 -13.49
N ARG A 411 6.12 16.09 -14.69
CA ARG A 411 5.30 16.42 -15.87
C ARG A 411 5.09 15.22 -16.78
N THR A 412 6.11 14.42 -17.02
CA THR A 412 6.00 13.28 -17.94
C THR A 412 5.53 12.00 -17.25
N LEU A 413 5.69 11.93 -15.92
CA LEU A 413 5.41 10.76 -15.06
C LEU A 413 6.27 9.53 -15.35
N GLN A 414 7.31 9.71 -16.17
CA GLN A 414 8.37 8.74 -16.41
C GLN A 414 9.34 8.73 -15.22
N HIS A 415 9.87 7.55 -14.88
CA HIS A 415 10.95 7.42 -13.91
C HIS A 415 12.20 8.14 -14.43
N THR A 416 12.91 8.84 -13.54
CA THR A 416 14.05 9.68 -13.96
C THR A 416 15.32 8.90 -14.26
N ASP A 417 15.45 7.71 -13.69
CA ASP A 417 16.62 6.84 -13.89
C ASP A 417 16.35 5.67 -14.88
N TYR A 418 15.08 5.39 -15.20
CA TYR A 418 14.68 4.22 -15.99
C TYR A 418 13.61 4.62 -17.03
N ALA A 419 13.99 4.70 -18.31
CA ALA A 419 13.12 5.24 -19.36
C ALA A 419 11.83 4.43 -19.57
N ASN A 420 11.89 3.11 -19.39
CA ASN A 420 10.78 2.19 -19.59
C ASN A 420 9.89 2.00 -18.35
N ILE A 421 10.01 2.89 -17.35
CA ILE A 421 9.25 2.82 -16.10
C ILE A 421 8.45 4.10 -15.92
N PHE A 422 7.17 3.97 -15.59
CA PHE A 422 6.26 5.08 -15.28
C PHE A 422 5.58 4.88 -13.92
N SER A 423 5.19 5.98 -13.27
CA SER A 423 4.37 5.90 -12.05
C SER A 423 3.30 6.99 -12.01
N LEU A 424 2.16 6.65 -11.44
CA LEU A 424 1.00 7.51 -11.28
C LEU A 424 0.20 7.14 -10.03
N GLY A 425 -0.78 7.99 -9.68
CA GLY A 425 -1.60 7.84 -8.51
C GLY A 425 -0.84 8.18 -7.22
N ASP A 426 -1.26 7.58 -6.11
CA ASP A 426 -0.79 8.02 -4.80
C ASP A 426 0.68 7.62 -4.52
N ALA A 427 1.19 6.57 -5.17
CA ALA A 427 2.56 6.07 -4.99
C ALA A 427 3.64 6.89 -5.72
N CYS A 428 3.22 7.76 -6.64
CA CYS A 428 4.08 8.62 -7.44
C CYS A 428 4.65 9.79 -6.61
N SER A 429 5.90 10.18 -6.88
CA SER A 429 6.58 11.31 -6.22
C SER A 429 6.16 12.70 -6.74
N SER A 430 5.30 12.77 -7.76
CA SER A 430 4.82 14.06 -8.32
C SER A 430 4.18 14.92 -7.21
N PRO A 431 4.52 16.23 -7.13
CA PRO A 431 4.11 17.12 -6.04
C PRO A 431 2.68 17.65 -6.23
N ASN A 432 1.71 16.74 -6.32
CA ASN A 432 0.30 17.05 -6.48
C ASN A 432 -0.56 16.44 -5.36
N ALA A 433 -1.82 16.87 -5.27
CA ALA A 433 -2.77 16.23 -4.36
C ALA A 433 -3.07 14.79 -4.79
N LYS A 434 -2.83 13.83 -3.89
CA LYS A 434 -3.08 12.40 -4.07
C LYS A 434 -4.59 12.12 -4.06
N THR A 435 -5.21 12.11 -5.23
CA THR A 435 -6.67 12.01 -5.43
C THR A 435 -7.00 11.18 -6.66
N ALA A 436 -8.18 10.55 -6.69
CA ALA A 436 -8.68 9.87 -7.88
C ALA A 436 -8.83 10.81 -9.10
N ALA A 437 -9.13 12.10 -8.85
CA ALA A 437 -9.19 13.12 -9.89
C ALA A 437 -7.83 13.40 -10.53
N ALA A 438 -6.76 13.42 -9.72
CA ALA A 438 -5.39 13.50 -10.23
C ALA A 438 -5.02 12.24 -11.02
N ALA A 439 -5.26 11.04 -10.45
CA ALA A 439 -5.01 9.77 -11.12
C ALA A 439 -5.68 9.72 -12.51
N ARG A 440 -6.90 10.26 -12.64
CA ARG A 440 -7.64 10.34 -13.90
C ARG A 440 -6.91 11.12 -14.99
N LYS A 441 -6.24 12.23 -14.66
CA LYS A 441 -5.42 12.99 -15.62
C LYS A 441 -4.10 12.30 -15.89
N GLN A 442 -3.46 11.78 -14.85
CA GLN A 442 -2.19 11.07 -14.93
C GLN A 442 -2.28 9.81 -15.81
N ILE A 443 -3.41 9.09 -15.79
CA ILE A 443 -3.69 7.94 -16.66
C ILE A 443 -3.46 8.29 -18.13
N VAL A 444 -3.98 9.42 -18.60
CA VAL A 444 -3.87 9.82 -20.00
C VAL A 444 -2.43 10.19 -20.35
N VAL A 445 -1.75 10.89 -19.44
CA VAL A 445 -0.33 11.27 -19.62
C VAL A 445 0.55 10.03 -19.71
N VAL A 446 0.42 9.09 -18.76
CA VAL A 446 1.21 7.85 -18.76
C VAL A 446 0.88 7.00 -19.99
N ALA A 447 -0.39 6.84 -20.36
CA ALA A 447 -0.76 6.03 -21.51
C ALA A 447 -0.22 6.59 -22.83
N GLU A 448 -0.20 7.92 -23.00
CA GLU A 448 0.38 8.55 -24.20
C GLU A 448 1.91 8.48 -24.21
N ASN A 449 2.57 8.80 -23.08
CA ASN A 449 4.03 8.83 -23.01
C ASN A 449 4.65 7.43 -23.00
N LEU A 450 4.02 6.43 -22.38
CA LEU A 450 4.51 5.05 -22.43
C LEU A 450 4.49 4.48 -23.85
N LEU A 451 3.43 4.78 -24.61
CA LEU A 451 3.37 4.37 -26.02
C LEU A 451 4.35 5.15 -26.89
N ALA A 452 4.56 6.44 -26.61
CA ALA A 452 5.59 7.21 -27.29
C ALA A 452 7.00 6.65 -27.00
N GLU A 453 7.31 6.35 -25.73
CA GLU A 453 8.58 5.74 -25.34
C GLU A 453 8.80 4.39 -26.05
N LYS A 454 7.77 3.52 -26.03
CA LYS A 454 7.81 2.21 -26.69
C LYS A 454 8.07 2.29 -28.20
N GLU A 455 7.71 3.40 -28.84
CA GLU A 455 7.86 3.65 -30.28
C GLU A 455 9.03 4.61 -30.59
N ASP A 456 9.88 4.92 -29.61
CA ASP A 456 10.99 5.88 -29.72
C ASP A 456 10.54 7.27 -30.22
N ARG A 457 9.35 7.72 -29.80
CA ARG A 457 8.78 9.04 -30.12
C ARG A 457 8.90 10.01 -28.95
N GLU A 458 8.96 11.30 -29.29
CA GLU A 458 8.94 12.38 -28.30
C GLU A 458 7.63 12.43 -27.50
N PHE A 459 7.73 12.87 -26.24
CA PHE A 459 6.59 13.04 -25.36
C PHE A 459 5.82 14.32 -25.67
N THR A 460 4.52 14.17 -25.92
CA THR A 460 3.61 15.29 -26.21
C THR A 460 2.61 15.55 -25.09
N ALA A 461 2.54 14.68 -24.09
CA ALA A 461 1.58 14.75 -23.00
C ALA A 461 2.27 15.16 -21.70
N PHE A 462 1.81 16.26 -21.10
CA PHE A 462 2.39 16.79 -19.86
C PHE A 462 1.32 16.98 -18.79
N TYR A 463 1.60 16.45 -17.61
CA TYR A 463 0.82 16.70 -16.40
C TYR A 463 1.11 18.11 -15.86
N ASP A 464 0.05 18.79 -15.44
CA ASP A 464 0.06 20.16 -14.91
C ASP A 464 -0.15 20.21 -13.39
N GLY A 465 -0.09 19.05 -12.74
CA GLY A 465 -0.33 18.91 -11.31
C GLY A 465 -1.80 18.85 -10.93
N TYR A 466 -2.73 18.77 -11.89
CA TYR A 466 -4.16 18.79 -11.63
C TYR A 466 -4.58 17.78 -10.57
N GLY A 467 -5.18 18.29 -9.49
CA GLY A 467 -5.96 17.53 -8.52
C GLY A 467 -7.29 18.19 -8.27
N ALA A 468 -8.24 17.42 -7.76
CA ALA A 468 -9.52 17.95 -7.31
C ALA A 468 -9.92 17.38 -5.95
N CYS A 469 -10.48 18.24 -5.10
CA CYS A 469 -11.05 17.89 -3.82
C CYS A 469 -12.49 18.42 -3.72
N PRO A 470 -13.51 17.58 -3.98
CA PRO A 470 -14.89 17.93 -3.69
C PRO A 470 -15.10 17.90 -2.17
N LEU A 471 -15.00 19.06 -1.53
CA LEU A 471 -15.17 19.28 -0.10
C LEU A 471 -16.66 19.35 0.21
N THR A 472 -17.20 18.25 0.75
CA THR A 472 -18.54 18.23 1.34
C THR A 472 -18.51 18.98 2.66
N VAL A 473 -19.03 20.20 2.61
CA VAL A 473 -19.10 21.14 3.73
C VAL A 473 -20.43 21.05 4.47
N GLU A 474 -21.46 20.43 3.88
CA GLU A 474 -22.72 20.03 4.50
C GLU A 474 -23.41 18.98 3.62
N ASN A 475 -24.44 18.31 4.12
CA ASN A 475 -25.23 17.39 3.32
C ASN A 475 -26.01 18.20 2.27
N GLY A 476 -25.73 17.94 1.00
CA GLY A 476 -26.35 18.66 -0.11
C GLY A 476 -25.52 19.81 -0.71
N LYS A 477 -24.35 20.19 -0.16
CA LYS A 477 -23.46 21.17 -0.81
C LYS A 477 -21.99 20.75 -0.82
N VAL A 478 -21.31 21.08 -1.90
CA VAL A 478 -19.88 20.82 -2.10
C VAL A 478 -19.18 22.08 -2.58
N VAL A 479 -18.01 22.37 -1.99
CA VAL A 479 -17.00 23.27 -2.56
C VAL A 479 -16.09 22.40 -3.44
N LEU A 480 -16.04 22.68 -4.75
CA LEU A 480 -15.25 21.89 -5.69
C LEU A 480 -13.90 22.57 -5.89
N ALA A 481 -12.90 22.17 -5.09
CA ALA A 481 -11.56 22.69 -5.23
C ALA A 481 -10.81 21.95 -6.35
N GLU A 482 -10.40 22.67 -7.40
CA GLU A 482 -9.61 22.15 -8.52
C GLU A 482 -8.37 23.02 -8.72
N PHE A 483 -7.19 22.40 -8.74
CA PHE A 483 -5.92 23.12 -8.75
C PHE A 483 -4.79 22.28 -9.35
N GLY A 484 -3.76 22.94 -9.89
CA GLY A 484 -2.53 22.34 -10.41
C GLY A 484 -1.33 22.58 -9.51
N PHE A 485 -0.13 22.43 -10.07
CA PHE A 485 1.12 22.74 -9.36
C PHE A 485 1.13 24.16 -8.80
N GLY A 486 1.74 24.33 -7.62
CA GLY A 486 1.81 25.61 -6.91
C GLY A 486 0.46 26.16 -6.44
N GLY A 487 -0.61 25.36 -6.44
CA GLY A 487 -1.95 25.79 -6.02
C GLY A 487 -2.71 26.60 -7.07
N LYS A 488 -2.24 26.65 -8.31
CA LYS A 488 -2.90 27.34 -9.42
C LYS A 488 -4.32 26.80 -9.61
N LEU A 489 -5.35 27.64 -9.55
CA LEU A 489 -6.73 27.22 -9.78
C LEU A 489 -6.93 26.71 -11.21
N LEU A 490 -7.58 25.54 -11.34
CA LEU A 490 -7.89 24.88 -12.61
C LEU A 490 -9.37 24.41 -12.64
N PRO A 491 -10.35 25.31 -12.45
CA PRO A 491 -11.76 24.92 -12.45
C PRO A 491 -12.18 24.36 -13.81
N THR A 492 -12.89 23.24 -13.80
CA THR A 492 -13.42 22.61 -15.01
C THR A 492 -14.67 23.33 -15.53
N PHE A 493 -15.44 23.96 -14.63
CA PHE A 493 -16.70 24.62 -14.94
C PHE A 493 -16.59 26.14 -14.80
N PRO A 494 -17.35 26.94 -15.59
CA PRO A 494 -17.36 28.40 -15.52
C PRO A 494 -18.21 28.92 -14.33
N LEU A 495 -18.07 28.27 -13.16
CA LEU A 495 -18.72 28.64 -11.92
C LEU A 495 -17.65 29.00 -10.90
N ASN A 496 -17.98 29.82 -9.91
CA ASN A 496 -17.03 30.16 -8.85
C ASN A 496 -16.72 28.91 -8.01
N PRO A 497 -15.48 28.37 -8.03
CA PRO A 497 -15.15 27.12 -7.37
C PRO A 497 -15.17 27.22 -5.84
N THR A 498 -15.09 28.44 -5.28
CA THR A 498 -15.05 28.67 -3.83
C THR A 498 -16.44 28.66 -3.18
N VAL A 499 -17.51 28.69 -3.99
CA VAL A 499 -18.89 28.75 -3.50
C VAL A 499 -19.49 27.34 -3.36
N PRO A 500 -20.03 26.97 -2.19
CA PRO A 500 -20.71 25.68 -2.00
C PRO A 500 -21.93 25.52 -2.93
N SER A 501 -22.02 24.39 -3.63
CA SER A 501 -23.06 24.17 -4.64
C SER A 501 -23.79 22.83 -4.48
N LYS A 502 -25.12 22.85 -4.68
CA LYS A 502 -25.97 21.65 -4.80
C LYS A 502 -25.67 20.86 -6.08
N LEU A 503 -25.24 21.53 -7.15
CA LEU A 503 -24.83 20.88 -8.39
C LEU A 503 -23.58 20.02 -8.16
N TYR A 504 -22.60 20.56 -7.43
CA TYR A 504 -21.38 19.81 -7.09
C TYR A 504 -21.64 18.68 -6.10
N TRP A 505 -22.66 18.80 -5.24
CA TRP A 505 -23.16 17.68 -4.46
C TRP A 505 -23.70 16.56 -5.35
N PHE A 506 -24.58 16.89 -6.31
CA PHE A 506 -25.06 15.92 -7.29
C PHE A 506 -23.92 15.26 -8.06
N PHE A 507 -22.90 16.03 -8.46
CA PHE A 507 -21.71 15.45 -9.08
C PHE A 507 -20.98 14.49 -8.16
N LYS A 508 -20.68 14.89 -6.91
CA LYS A 508 -19.96 14.04 -5.96
C LYS A 508 -20.74 12.75 -5.63
N LYS A 509 -22.03 12.88 -5.34
CA LYS A 509 -22.87 11.77 -4.88
C LYS A 509 -23.31 10.85 -6.01
N THR A 510 -23.57 11.36 -7.21
CA THR A 510 -24.19 10.57 -8.29
C THR A 510 -23.31 10.48 -9.53
N ALA A 511 -22.86 11.61 -10.08
CA ALA A 511 -22.17 11.60 -11.37
C ALA A 511 -20.75 11.00 -11.30
N PHE A 512 -19.94 11.37 -10.30
CA PHE A 512 -18.56 10.92 -10.17
C PHE A 512 -18.43 9.40 -9.89
N PRO A 513 -19.23 8.77 -9.01
CA PRO A 513 -19.24 7.31 -8.90
C PRO A 513 -19.56 6.63 -10.24
N TRP A 514 -20.56 7.13 -10.99
CA TRP A 514 -20.89 6.58 -12.29
C TRP A 514 -19.76 6.76 -13.31
N ILE A 515 -19.16 7.96 -13.37
CA ILE A 515 -18.01 8.28 -14.23
C ILE A 515 -16.80 7.41 -13.85
N TYR A 516 -16.59 7.13 -12.57
CA TYR A 516 -15.52 6.26 -12.11
C TYR A 516 -15.68 4.85 -12.69
N TRP A 517 -16.80 4.18 -12.38
CA TRP A 517 -17.04 2.79 -12.76
C TRP A 517 -17.24 2.59 -14.28
N ASN A 518 -17.96 3.49 -14.94
CA ASN A 518 -18.40 3.33 -16.34
C ASN A 518 -17.61 4.19 -17.35
N GLY A 519 -16.72 5.05 -16.84
CA GLY A 519 -15.89 5.95 -17.62
C GLY A 519 -14.41 5.70 -17.40
N MET A 520 -13.88 6.14 -16.26
CA MET A 520 -12.45 6.08 -15.92
C MET A 520 -11.90 4.65 -16.01
N LEU A 521 -12.55 3.67 -15.37
CA LEU A 521 -12.11 2.27 -15.40
C LEU A 521 -12.36 1.57 -16.75
N LYS A 522 -13.01 2.24 -17.70
CA LYS A 522 -13.33 1.72 -19.04
C LYS A 522 -12.64 2.53 -20.15
N GLY A 523 -11.60 3.29 -19.82
CA GLY A 523 -10.80 4.07 -20.79
C GLY A 523 -11.57 5.22 -21.45
N LYS A 524 -12.62 5.76 -20.82
CA LYS A 524 -13.32 6.96 -21.30
C LYS A 524 -12.74 8.22 -20.65
N GLU A 525 -12.04 9.00 -21.45
CA GLU A 525 -11.15 10.08 -21.02
C GLU A 525 -11.76 11.48 -21.16
N TRP A 526 -13.08 11.60 -20.95
CA TRP A 526 -13.80 12.87 -21.10
C TRP A 526 -13.22 13.96 -20.21
N LEU A 527 -12.86 15.12 -20.74
CA LEU A 527 -12.24 16.19 -19.92
C LEU A 527 -10.96 15.71 -19.21
N ALA A 528 -10.25 14.68 -19.70
CA ALA A 528 -9.04 14.16 -19.06
C ALA A 528 -7.77 14.42 -19.85
N HIS A 529 -7.87 14.82 -21.13
CA HIS A 529 -6.70 15.05 -21.97
C HIS A 529 -5.80 16.16 -21.41
N PRO A 530 -4.47 15.93 -21.40
CA PRO A 530 -3.50 16.95 -21.02
C PRO A 530 -3.42 18.03 -22.10
N ARG A 531 -2.89 19.21 -21.72
CA ARG A 531 -2.53 20.22 -22.72
C ARG A 531 -1.35 19.68 -23.51
N LYS A 532 -1.50 19.56 -24.83
CA LYS A 532 -0.37 19.27 -25.73
C LYS A 532 0.52 20.50 -25.80
N SER A 533 1.84 20.32 -25.80
CA SER A 533 2.74 21.43 -26.13
C SER A 533 2.48 21.86 -27.58
N HIS A 534 2.28 23.16 -27.79
CA HIS A 534 2.40 23.77 -29.11
C HIS A 534 3.88 23.99 -29.44
#